data_AF-A0A0K2U8F7-F1
#
_entry.id   AF-A0A0K2U8F7-F1
#
_cell.length_a   1.000
_cell.length_b   1.000
_cell.length_c   1.000
_cell.angle_alpha   90.00
_cell.angle_beta   90.00
_cell.angle_gamma   90.00
#
_symmetry.space_group_name_H-M   'P 1'
#
loop_
_entity.id
_entity.type
_entity.pdbx_description
1 polymer ?
#
loop_
_entity_poly.entity_id
_entity_poly.type
_entity_poly.pdbx_seq_one_letter_code
_entity_poly.pdbx_strand_id
1 'polypeptide(L)' 'MVVKTLSSTRKYAQKVLRKYRSHRFHSAFDSYRRFKRILPRISRKDNISDLDVVLEAISYIQKLSERIFNKGI' A
#
# COMPACT_ATOMS: atom_id res chain seq x y z
N MET A 1 29.61 -3.93 36.77
CA MET A 1 28.94 -2.89 35.95
C MET A 1 28.17 -3.55 34.79
N VAL A 2 26.91 -4.00 34.97
CA VAL A 2 26.12 -4.62 33.87
C VAL A 2 24.63 -4.25 34.02
N VAL A 3 24.27 -2.98 33.86
CA VAL A 3 22.84 -2.55 33.92
C VAL A 3 22.47 -1.62 32.74
N LYS A 4 23.44 -1.16 31.94
CA LYS A 4 23.23 -0.15 30.90
C LYS A 4 22.82 -0.70 29.52
N THR A 5 22.90 -2.01 29.29
CA THR A 5 22.72 -2.64 27.95
C THR A 5 21.28 -3.05 27.64
N LEU A 6 20.48 -3.47 28.62
CA LEU A 6 19.08 -3.89 28.40
C LEU A 6 18.16 -2.71 27.99
N SER A 7 18.44 -1.50 28.49
CA SER A 7 17.70 -0.28 28.19
C SER A 7 17.89 0.18 26.73
N SER A 8 19.13 0.15 26.23
CA SER A 8 19.46 0.51 24.86
C SER A 8 18.90 -0.48 23.85
N THR A 9 18.97 -1.80 24.15
CA THR A 9 18.35 -2.84 23.31
C THR A 9 16.82 -2.70 23.27
N ARG A 10 16.18 -2.40 24.41
CA ARG A 10 14.73 -2.16 24.47
C ARG A 10 14.31 -0.92 23.67
N LYS A 11 15.08 0.18 23.75
CA LYS A 11 14.84 1.39 22.95
C LYS A 11 15.00 1.12 21.45
N TYR A 12 16.03 0.37 21.05
CA TYR A 12 16.23 -0.02 19.66
C TYR A 12 15.09 -0.91 19.15
N ALA A 13 14.71 -1.94 19.92
CA ALA A 13 13.58 -2.80 19.59
C ALA A 13 12.27 -2.00 19.44
N GLN A 14 11.98 -1.06 20.35
CA GLN A 14 10.82 -0.17 20.23
C GLN A 14 10.89 0.71 18.99
N LYS A 15 12.05 1.25 18.64
CA LYS A 15 12.24 2.08 17.43
C LYS A 15 11.98 1.27 16.16
N VAL A 16 12.49 0.04 16.11
CA VAL A 16 12.24 -0.91 15.03
C VAL A 16 10.75 -1.24 14.92
N LEU A 17 10.12 -1.64 16.02
CA LEU A 17 8.67 -1.93 16.05
C LEU A 17 7.82 -0.72 15.64
N ARG A 18 8.21 0.50 16.02
CA ARG A 18 7.53 1.73 15.61
C ARG A 18 7.64 1.95 14.09
N LYS A 19 8.82 1.72 13.51
CA LYS A 19 9.06 1.82 12.05
C LYS A 19 8.19 0.81 11.27
N TYR A 20 8.07 -0.42 11.76
CA TYR A 20 7.25 -1.45 11.13
C TYR A 20 5.74 -1.23 11.35
N ARG A 21 5.33 -0.70 12.51
CA ARG A 21 3.93 -0.30 12.76
C ARG A 21 3.49 0.86 11.86
N SER A 22 4.34 1.87 11.64
CA SER A 22 4.01 2.99 10.74
C SER A 22 3.83 2.58 9.28
N HIS A 23 4.33 1.41 8.86
CA HIS A 23 4.11 0.89 7.50
C HIS A 23 2.81 0.08 7.35
N ARG A 24 2.09 -0.23 8.44
CA ARG A 24 0.82 -0.99 8.39
C ARG A 24 -0.44 -0.15 8.59
N PHE A 25 -0.32 1.10 9.03
CA PHE A 25 -1.47 2.01 9.18
C PHE A 25 -1.43 3.07 8.09
N HIS A 26 -1.80 2.68 6.88
CA HIS A 26 -2.25 3.66 5.91
C HIS A 26 -3.66 4.08 6.31
N SER A 27 -3.90 5.38 6.41
CA SER A 27 -5.26 5.88 6.54
C SER A 27 -6.09 5.37 5.35
N ALA A 28 -7.42 5.34 5.48
CA ALA A 28 -8.31 5.03 4.36
C ALA A 28 -7.98 5.94 3.15
N PHE A 29 -7.64 7.20 3.42
CA PHE A 29 -7.20 8.18 2.43
C PHE A 29 -5.89 7.77 1.73
N ASP A 30 -4.87 7.33 2.48
CA ASP A 30 -3.60 6.89 1.89
C ASP A 30 -3.77 5.64 1.04
N SER A 31 -4.61 4.71 1.50
CA SER A 31 -4.94 3.48 0.78
C SER A 31 -5.66 3.79 -0.53
N TYR A 32 -6.65 4.68 -0.49
CA TYR A 32 -7.38 5.15 -1.66
C TYR A 32 -6.46 5.90 -2.64
N ARG A 33 -5.59 6.79 -2.16
CA ARG A 33 -4.61 7.51 -2.99
C ARG A 33 -3.64 6.54 -3.66
N ARG A 34 -3.20 5.51 -2.95
CA ARG A 34 -2.33 4.47 -3.50
C ARG A 34 -3.06 3.62 -4.54
N PHE A 35 -4.30 3.24 -4.26
CA PHE A 35 -5.16 2.52 -5.20
C PHE A 35 -5.33 3.30 -6.51
N LYS A 36 -5.71 4.57 -6.44
CA LYS A 36 -5.85 5.47 -7.61
C LYS A 36 -4.57 5.53 -8.46
N ARG A 37 -3.39 5.54 -7.83
CA ARG A 37 -2.08 5.59 -8.54
C ARG A 37 -1.77 4.33 -9.34
N ILE A 38 -2.29 3.17 -8.94
CA ILE A 38 -2.03 1.90 -9.63
C ILE A 38 -2.86 1.79 -10.92
N LEU A 39 -3.98 2.50 -10.99
CA LEU A 39 -4.95 2.41 -12.07
C LEU A 39 -4.49 3.26 -13.28
N PRO A 40 -4.17 2.63 -14.43
CA PRO A 40 -3.43 3.29 -15.52
C PRO A 40 -4.09 4.56 -16.05
N ARG A 41 -5.40 4.50 -16.33
CA ARG A 41 -6.13 5.59 -17.01
C ARG A 41 -6.50 6.76 -16.10
N ILE A 42 -6.40 6.58 -14.78
CA ILE A 42 -6.86 7.54 -13.79
C ILE A 42 -5.77 8.02 -12.83
N SER A 43 -4.58 7.41 -12.87
CA SER A 43 -3.44 7.70 -11.98
C SER A 43 -3.02 9.17 -11.92
N ARG A 44 -3.26 9.95 -12.99
CA ARG A 44 -2.86 11.35 -13.14
C ARG A 44 -4.03 12.36 -13.14
N LYS A 45 -5.26 11.89 -12.95
CA LYS A 45 -6.46 12.75 -13.01
C LYS A 45 -6.83 13.17 -11.59
N ASP A 46 -7.01 14.46 -11.33
CA ASP A 46 -7.28 14.94 -9.96
C ASP A 46 -8.77 14.90 -9.59
N ASN A 47 -9.66 15.24 -10.53
CA ASN A 47 -11.12 15.28 -10.31
C ASN A 47 -11.81 14.07 -10.94
N ILE A 48 -11.97 12.99 -10.17
CA ILE A 48 -12.60 11.75 -10.61
C ILE A 48 -13.54 11.28 -9.52
N SER A 49 -14.70 10.76 -9.88
CA SER A 49 -15.64 10.19 -8.92
C SER A 49 -15.12 8.85 -8.36
N ASP A 50 -15.52 8.51 -7.14
CA ASP A 50 -15.20 7.20 -6.56
C ASP A 50 -15.72 6.05 -7.43
N LEU A 51 -16.86 6.24 -8.10
CA LEU A 51 -17.44 5.26 -9.03
C LEU A 51 -16.51 5.00 -10.22
N ASP A 52 -15.99 6.05 -10.86
CA ASP A 52 -15.06 5.91 -11.98
C ASP A 52 -13.76 5.21 -11.57
N VAL A 53 -13.28 5.47 -10.35
CA VAL A 53 -12.12 4.79 -9.78
C VAL A 53 -12.38 3.29 -9.64
N VAL A 54 -13.55 2.92 -9.10
CA VAL A 54 -13.95 1.51 -8.93
C VAL A 54 -14.14 0.81 -10.29
N LEU A 55 -14.79 1.46 -11.25
CA LEU A 55 -15.01 0.89 -12.59
C LEU A 55 -13.70 0.66 -13.34
N GLU A 56 -12.77 1.61 -13.30
CA GLU A 56 -11.43 1.43 -13.88
C GLU A 56 -10.67 0.29 -13.19
N ALA A 57 -10.82 0.15 -11.87
CA ALA A 57 -10.18 -0.94 -11.13
C ALA A 57 -10.68 -2.32 -11.56
N ILE A 58 -12.00 -2.49 -11.69
CA ILE A 58 -12.60 -3.74 -12.17
C ILE A 58 -12.06 -4.06 -13.58
N SER A 59 -12.09 -3.08 -14.49
CA SER A 59 -11.56 -3.26 -15.85
C SER A 59 -10.07 -3.61 -15.86
N TYR A 60 -9.28 -2.99 -15.00
CA TYR A 60 -7.84 -3.26 -14.93
C TYR A 60 -7.54 -4.65 -14.38
N ILE A 61 -8.27 -5.11 -13.36
CA ILE A 61 -8.16 -6.47 -12.83
C ILE A 61 -8.52 -7.50 -13.91
N GLN A 62 -9.61 -7.31 -14.63
CA GLN A 62 -10.01 -8.21 -15.73
C GLN A 62 -8.90 -8.34 -16.79
N LYS A 63 -8.34 -7.22 -17.24
CA LYS A 63 -7.22 -7.22 -18.20
C LYS A 63 -5.96 -7.90 -17.67
N LEU A 64 -5.66 -7.73 -16.39
CA LEU A 64 -4.52 -8.41 -15.76
C LEU A 64 -4.76 -9.93 -15.70
N SER A 65 -5.97 -10.35 -15.31
CA SER A 65 -6.36 -11.77 -15.29
C SER A 65 -6.28 -12.40 -16.67
N GLU A 66 -6.80 -11.73 -17.70
CA GLU A 66 -6.67 -12.18 -19.10
C GLU A 66 -5.21 -12.29 -19.52
N ARG A 67 -4.38 -11.31 -19.19
CA ARG A 67 -2.94 -11.35 -19.51
C ARG A 67 -2.21 -12.48 -18.82
N ILE A 68 -2.57 -12.82 -17.58
CA ILE A 68 -1.98 -13.93 -16.84
C ILE A 68 -2.43 -15.25 -17.48
N PHE A 69 -3.74 -15.41 -17.69
CA PHE A 69 -4.33 -16.61 -18.30
C PHE A 69 -3.75 -16.88 -19.70
N ASN A 70 -3.67 -15.85 -20.55
CA ASN A 70 -3.13 -15.96 -21.91
C ASN A 70 -1.61 -16.19 -21.95
N LYS A 71 -0.88 -15.88 -20.87
CA LYS A 71 0.56 -16.13 -20.77
C LYS A 71 0.90 -17.54 -20.30
N GLY A 72 -0.09 -18.35 -19.89
CA GLY A 72 0.13 -19.75 -19.51
C GLY A 72 1.08 -19.93 -18.32
N ILE A 73 1.07 -19.00 -17.36
CA ILE A 73 1.72 -19.19 -16.04
C ILE A 73 0.67 -19.73 -15.07
#